data_AF-A0A2D9P4S4-F1
#
_entry.id   AF-A0A2D9P4S4-F1
#
_cell.length_a   1.000
_cell.length_b   1.000
_cell.length_c   1.000
_cell.angle_alpha   90.00
_cell.angle_beta   90.00
_cell.angle_gamma   90.00
#
_symmetry.space_group_name_H-M   'P 1'
#
loop_
_entity.id
_entity.type
_entity.pdbx_description
1 polymer ?
#
loop_
_entity_poly.entity_id
_entity_poly.type
_entity_poly.pdbx_seq_one_letter_code
_entity_poly.pdbx_strand_id
1 'polypeptide(L)'
;MISPFELFTAWLIVFLTLCIFSYLYDDNPFYKAAEHLYVGVSAGYVVVTSFWQQVQPNMLGRLWPKLENISELGVFYKIWYFIYEILNFLTTFFGILERSIFPKGGIAGYDEISFIYLIPFVLGIFMLMRLIPNLSWLARWPIAYIVGMAAGLRFYGYLNSDILIQIQSAVIDFSQSSFDIFNSILVLIGTLTGLIYFFFSTEHKGSIGFLSKIGIYFLMIKFGASFGFAVMGRISLLIGRIKELNKYSSSEYFYSTPILMFIIVIILFIWSLRKTKEIENV
;
A
#
# COMPACT_ATOMS: atom_id res chain seq x y z
N MET A 1 19.05 -19.53 -24.75
CA MET A 1 19.30 -20.34 -23.54
C MET A 1 18.81 -19.51 -22.36
N ILE A 2 17.85 -20.01 -21.58
CA ILE A 2 17.32 -19.28 -20.41
C ILE A 2 18.44 -19.11 -19.39
N SER A 3 18.53 -17.92 -18.78
CA SER A 3 19.55 -17.67 -17.76
C SER A 3 19.27 -18.53 -16.51
N PRO A 4 20.31 -19.03 -15.80
CA PRO A 4 20.09 -19.79 -14.56
C PRO A 4 19.26 -19.03 -13.52
N PHE A 5 19.37 -17.70 -13.52
CA PHE A 5 18.60 -16.82 -12.65
C PHE A 5 17.10 -16.79 -12.99
N GLU A 6 16.75 -16.72 -14.28
CA GLU A 6 15.34 -16.81 -14.73
C GLU A 6 14.73 -18.16 -14.39
N LEU A 7 15.49 -19.24 -14.54
CA LEU A 7 15.03 -20.58 -14.18
C LEU A 7 14.73 -20.68 -12.68
N PHE A 8 15.66 -20.24 -11.83
CA PHE A 8 15.45 -20.22 -10.38
C PHE A 8 14.22 -19.38 -10.00
N THR A 9 14.08 -18.20 -10.61
CA THR A 9 12.95 -17.29 -10.36
C THR A 9 11.63 -17.93 -10.78
N ALA A 10 11.58 -18.61 -11.93
CA ALA A 10 10.38 -19.32 -12.40
C ALA A 10 9.95 -20.40 -11.40
N TRP A 11 10.88 -21.22 -10.91
CA TRP A 11 10.60 -22.26 -9.92
C TRP A 11 10.10 -21.69 -8.60
N LEU A 12 10.70 -20.59 -8.14
CA LEU A 12 10.27 -19.90 -6.93
C LEU A 12 8.86 -19.29 -7.08
N ILE A 13 8.56 -18.67 -8.23
CA ILE A 13 7.23 -18.12 -8.54
C ILE A 13 6.18 -19.24 -8.53
N VAL A 14 6.42 -20.35 -9.23
CA VAL A 14 5.50 -21.49 -9.29
C VAL A 14 5.25 -22.05 -7.89
N PHE A 15 6.32 -22.29 -7.12
CA PHE A 15 6.22 -22.83 -5.77
C PHE A 15 5.36 -21.95 -4.86
N LEU A 16 5.64 -20.64 -4.80
CA LEU A 16 4.86 -19.72 -3.96
C LEU A 16 3.40 -19.61 -4.42
N THR A 17 3.14 -19.68 -5.74
CA THR A 17 1.78 -19.67 -6.28
C THR A 17 0.98 -20.88 -5.80
N LEU A 18 1.57 -22.06 -5.91
CA LEU A 18 0.91 -23.30 -5.52
C LEU A 18 0.73 -23.37 -4.00
N CYS A 19 1.66 -22.84 -3.21
CA CYS A 19 1.50 -22.71 -1.76
C CYS A 19 0.29 -21.82 -1.41
N ILE A 20 0.09 -20.71 -2.12
CA ILE A 20 -1.08 -19.85 -1.90
C ILE A 20 -2.38 -20.55 -2.35
N PHE A 21 -2.38 -21.22 -3.51
CA PHE A 21 -3.55 -21.97 -3.98
C PHE A 21 -3.89 -23.18 -3.08
N SER A 22 -2.91 -23.70 -2.33
CA SER A 22 -3.12 -24.74 -1.33
C SER A 22 -4.15 -24.34 -0.28
N TYR A 23 -4.40 -23.04 -0.05
CA TYR A 23 -5.48 -22.55 0.83
C TYR A 23 -6.84 -23.21 0.57
N LEU A 24 -7.10 -23.67 -0.66
CA LEU A 24 -8.31 -24.40 -1.01
C LEU A 24 -8.49 -25.71 -0.20
N TYR A 25 -7.40 -26.27 0.36
CA TYR A 25 -7.35 -27.47 1.19
C TYR A 25 -7.15 -27.13 2.69
N ASP A 26 -7.90 -26.16 3.21
CA ASP A 26 -7.76 -25.59 4.56
C ASP A 26 -6.42 -24.86 4.82
N ASP A 27 -6.29 -24.39 6.07
CA ASP A 27 -5.11 -23.80 6.73
C ASP A 27 -3.91 -24.77 6.85
N ASN A 28 -3.40 -25.21 5.71
CA ASN A 28 -2.24 -26.10 5.64
C ASN A 28 -0.92 -25.36 5.97
N PRO A 29 0.16 -26.09 6.33
CA PRO A 29 1.46 -25.48 6.66
C PRO A 29 2.11 -24.71 5.51
N PHE A 30 1.91 -25.14 4.26
CA PHE A 30 2.49 -24.47 3.09
C PHE A 30 1.89 -23.08 2.86
N TYR A 31 0.58 -22.97 2.99
CA TYR A 31 -0.16 -21.72 2.90
C TYR A 31 0.29 -20.76 4.00
N LYS A 32 0.33 -21.20 5.26
CA LYS A 32 0.79 -20.36 6.39
C LYS A 32 2.23 -19.88 6.20
N ALA A 33 3.12 -20.75 5.72
CA ALA A 33 4.49 -20.38 5.43
C ALA A 33 4.57 -19.31 4.33
N ALA A 34 3.81 -19.48 3.24
CA ALA A 34 3.75 -18.51 2.15
C ALA A 34 3.13 -17.18 2.59
N GLU A 35 2.09 -17.21 3.43
CA GLU A 35 1.47 -16.02 4.01
C GLU A 35 2.45 -15.24 4.90
N HIS A 36 3.11 -15.91 5.85
CA HIS A 36 4.11 -15.25 6.70
C HIS A 36 5.29 -14.71 5.90
N LEU A 37 5.75 -15.43 4.87
CA LEU A 37 6.79 -14.94 3.97
C LEU A 37 6.32 -13.69 3.23
N TYR A 38 5.12 -13.71 2.65
CA TYR A 38 4.56 -12.58 1.91
C TYR A 38 4.40 -11.34 2.80
N VAL A 39 3.79 -11.50 3.98
CA VAL A 39 3.59 -10.41 4.94
C VAL A 39 4.94 -9.88 5.45
N GLY A 40 5.89 -10.77 5.74
CA GLY A 40 7.24 -10.39 6.20
C GLY A 40 8.02 -9.61 5.15
N VAL A 41 8.04 -10.08 3.89
CA VAL A 41 8.71 -9.39 2.78
C VAL A 41 8.03 -8.04 2.50
N SER A 42 6.69 -7.99 2.52
CA SER A 42 5.95 -6.74 2.34
C SER A 42 6.27 -5.71 3.42
N ALA A 43 6.22 -6.11 4.69
CA ALA A 43 6.56 -5.24 5.82
C ALA A 43 8.01 -4.76 5.73
N GLY A 44 8.96 -5.66 5.42
CA GLY A 44 10.37 -5.31 5.24
C GLY A 44 10.59 -4.31 4.09
N TYR A 45 9.97 -4.57 2.93
CA TYR A 45 10.06 -3.67 1.77
C TYR A 45 9.50 -2.28 2.09
N VAL A 46 8.34 -2.20 2.72
CA VAL A 46 7.72 -0.91 3.11
C VAL A 46 8.60 -0.16 4.11
N VAL A 47 9.17 -0.84 5.10
CA VAL A 47 10.07 -0.20 6.07
C VAL A 47 11.33 0.36 5.39
N VAL A 48 11.98 -0.44 4.54
CA VAL A 48 13.21 -0.04 3.84
C VAL A 48 12.92 1.12 2.88
N THR A 49 11.88 1.01 2.05
CA THR A 49 11.52 2.08 1.11
C THR A 49 11.12 3.35 1.84
N SER A 50 10.30 3.27 2.88
CA SER A 50 9.91 4.45 3.68
C SER A 50 11.14 5.11 4.31
N PHE A 51 12.10 4.33 4.80
CA PHE A 51 13.32 4.88 5.37
C PHE A 51 14.18 5.61 4.33
N TRP A 52 14.53 4.94 3.23
CA TRP A 52 15.44 5.49 2.21
C TRP A 52 14.80 6.55 1.31
N GLN A 53 13.48 6.53 1.12
CA GLN A 53 12.78 7.46 0.24
C GLN A 53 12.09 8.61 0.97
N GLN A 54 11.73 8.44 2.24
CA GLN A 54 11.01 9.46 2.99
C GLN A 54 11.83 9.98 4.18
N VAL A 55 12.31 9.10 5.05
CA VAL A 55 13.00 9.51 6.30
C VAL A 55 14.36 10.14 5.99
N GLN A 56 15.22 9.45 5.25
CA GLN A 56 16.57 9.94 4.97
C GLN A 56 16.57 11.22 4.13
N PRO A 57 15.92 11.30 2.95
CA PRO A 57 15.96 12.52 2.17
C PRO A 57 15.11 13.64 2.79
N ASN A 58 13.83 13.41 3.07
CA ASN A 58 12.91 14.52 3.40
C ASN A 58 13.07 15.04 4.82
N MET A 59 13.48 14.20 5.77
CA MET A 59 13.69 14.63 7.16
C MET A 59 15.16 14.88 7.45
N LEU A 60 16.03 13.86 7.31
CA LEU A 60 17.45 14.00 7.63
C LEU A 60 18.17 14.91 6.63
N GLY A 61 17.83 14.86 5.35
CA GLY A 61 18.46 15.68 4.33
C GLY A 61 18.14 17.16 4.40
N ARG A 62 16.99 17.53 4.95
CA ARG A 62 16.66 18.94 5.24
C ARG A 62 17.30 19.45 6.53
N LEU A 63 17.67 18.56 7.45
CA LEU A 63 18.41 18.90 8.68
C LEU A 63 19.92 18.97 8.47
N TRP A 64 20.46 18.11 7.61
CA TRP A 64 21.87 18.05 7.24
C TRP A 64 22.06 17.94 5.72
N PRO A 65 21.74 19.00 4.96
CA PRO A 65 21.97 19.07 3.53
C PRO A 65 23.46 19.02 3.20
N LYS A 66 23.80 18.58 1.99
CA LYS A 66 25.16 18.66 1.46
C LYS A 66 25.43 20.08 0.97
N LEU A 67 26.05 20.90 1.79
CA LEU A 67 26.43 22.27 1.45
C LEU A 67 27.85 22.29 0.87
N GLU A 68 28.07 23.00 -0.23
CA GLU A 68 29.40 23.10 -0.86
C GLU A 68 30.37 24.01 -0.07
N ASN A 69 29.85 24.98 0.68
CA ASN A 69 30.65 26.00 1.39
C ASN A 69 30.55 25.94 2.93
N ILE A 70 30.68 24.75 3.54
CA ILE A 70 30.57 24.56 5.01
C ILE A 70 31.59 25.42 5.80
N SER A 71 32.73 25.76 5.20
CA SER A 71 33.81 26.54 5.81
C SER A 71 33.44 27.99 6.14
N GLU A 72 32.51 28.58 5.40
CA GLU A 72 32.02 29.97 5.59
C GLU A 72 30.85 30.06 6.58
N LEU A 73 30.25 28.93 6.97
CA LEU A 73 29.16 28.93 7.94
C LEU A 73 29.67 29.19 9.37
N GLY A 74 28.85 29.93 10.13
CA GLY A 74 29.12 30.30 11.52
C GLY A 74 29.35 29.10 12.46
N VAL A 75 29.95 29.37 13.63
CA VAL A 75 30.35 28.36 14.64
C VAL A 75 29.24 27.35 14.98
N PHE A 76 27.99 27.81 15.02
CA PHE A 76 26.83 26.95 15.29
C PHE A 76 26.64 25.82 14.28
N TYR A 77 26.85 26.08 12.99
CA TYR A 77 26.70 25.07 11.95
C TYR A 77 27.80 24.02 12.03
N LYS A 78 29.04 24.42 12.35
CA LYS A 78 30.14 23.47 12.57
C LYS A 78 29.84 22.52 13.73
N ILE A 79 29.26 23.01 14.83
CA ILE A 79 28.79 22.17 15.94
C ILE A 79 27.67 21.23 15.48
N TRP A 80 26.74 21.72 14.66
CA TRP A 80 25.64 20.91 14.14
C TRP A 80 26.09 19.78 13.20
N TYR A 81 27.05 20.04 12.32
CA TYR A 81 27.66 19.00 11.47
C TYR A 81 28.62 18.08 12.24
N PHE A 82 29.19 18.53 13.36
CA PHE A 82 29.93 17.63 14.26
C PHE A 82 29.01 16.56 14.86
N ILE A 83 27.78 16.92 15.24
CA ILE A 83 26.76 15.94 15.67
C ILE A 83 26.45 14.95 14.54
N TYR A 84 26.35 15.42 13.29
CA TYR A 84 26.16 14.57 12.13
C TYR A 84 27.29 13.56 11.94
N GLU A 85 28.54 14.00 12.09
CA GLU A 85 29.70 13.11 12.00
C GLU A 85 29.72 12.05 13.09
N ILE A 86 29.32 12.40 14.32
CA ILE A 86 29.15 11.43 15.41
C ILE A 86 28.07 10.40 15.06
N LEU A 87 26.92 10.85 14.55
CA LEU A 87 25.84 9.94 14.14
C LEU A 87 26.28 9.03 12.98
N ASN A 88 27.02 9.57 12.01
CA ASN A 88 27.60 8.78 10.92
C ASN A 88 28.55 7.72 11.47
N PHE A 89 29.44 8.08 12.39
CA PHE A 89 30.36 7.16 13.02
C PHE A 89 29.66 6.01 13.76
N LEU A 90 28.62 6.32 14.53
CA LEU A 90 27.81 5.33 15.24
C LEU A 90 27.07 4.40 14.28
N THR A 91 26.42 4.95 13.26
CA THR A 91 25.64 4.16 12.28
C THR A 91 26.50 3.29 11.38
N THR A 92 27.75 3.68 11.15
CA THR A 92 28.73 2.90 10.37
C THR A 92 29.36 1.77 11.20
N PHE A 93 28.89 1.53 12.42
CA PHE A 93 29.50 0.62 13.40
C PHE A 93 31.00 0.85 13.49
N PHE A 94 31.42 2.07 13.85
CA PHE A 94 32.84 2.44 13.99
C PHE A 94 33.66 2.32 12.69
N GLY A 95 33.01 2.37 11.51
CA GLY A 95 33.67 2.34 10.20
C GLY A 95 33.72 0.99 9.51
N ILE A 96 33.01 -0.02 10.04
CA ILE A 96 33.00 -1.38 9.48
C ILE A 96 32.07 -1.49 8.26
N LEU A 97 31.05 -0.65 8.16
CA LEU A 97 30.07 -0.67 7.06
C LEU A 97 30.41 0.36 5.97
N GLU A 98 30.37 -0.03 4.69
CA GLU A 98 30.60 0.92 3.58
C GLU A 98 29.40 1.83 3.30
N ARG A 99 28.19 1.38 3.66
CA ARG A 99 26.93 2.10 3.37
C ARG A 99 26.45 2.86 4.60
N SER A 100 26.72 4.16 4.62
CA SER A 100 26.26 5.06 5.67
C SER A 100 24.87 5.62 5.38
N ILE A 101 24.05 5.72 6.43
CA ILE A 101 22.80 6.50 6.43
C ILE A 101 23.12 7.99 6.24
N PHE A 102 24.33 8.40 6.60
CA PHE A 102 24.82 9.77 6.61
C PHE A 102 26.07 9.88 5.70
N PRO A 103 25.91 10.19 4.40
CA PRO A 103 27.05 10.36 3.49
C PRO A 103 27.98 11.51 3.93
N LYS A 104 29.26 11.43 3.56
CA LYS A 104 30.25 12.45 3.93
C LYS A 104 29.85 13.83 3.38
N GLY A 105 29.82 14.84 4.25
CA GLY A 105 29.51 16.23 3.89
C GLY A 105 28.02 16.57 3.84
N GLY A 106 27.13 15.65 4.21
CA GLY A 106 25.67 15.89 4.23
C GLY A 106 24.92 15.11 3.15
N ILE A 107 23.60 15.08 3.26
CA ILE A 107 22.70 14.36 2.35
C ILE A 107 22.36 15.27 1.17
N ALA A 108 22.56 14.76 -0.06
CA ALA A 108 22.27 15.52 -1.28
C ALA A 108 20.75 15.66 -1.50
N GLY A 109 20.34 16.79 -2.11
CA GLY A 109 18.97 17.03 -2.56
C GLY A 109 18.31 18.30 -1.99
N TYR A 110 18.96 19.00 -1.06
CA TYR A 110 18.47 20.25 -0.49
C TYR A 110 19.60 21.25 -0.34
N ASP A 111 19.31 22.53 -0.61
CA ASP A 111 20.28 23.62 -0.63
C ASP A 111 20.28 24.45 0.67
N GLU A 112 19.27 24.27 1.53
CA GLU A 112 19.08 25.04 2.76
C GLU A 112 18.81 24.16 3.98
N ILE A 113 19.31 24.58 5.14
CA ILE A 113 19.05 23.93 6.43
C ILE A 113 17.70 24.39 6.97
N SER A 114 16.77 23.46 7.11
CA SER A 114 15.44 23.72 7.63
C SER A 114 15.27 23.13 9.02
N PHE A 115 15.54 23.93 10.07
CA PHE A 115 15.39 23.50 11.46
C PHE A 115 13.95 23.14 11.87
N ILE A 116 12.94 23.53 11.08
CA ILE A 116 11.55 23.10 11.30
C ILE A 116 11.40 21.56 11.29
N TYR A 117 12.29 20.84 10.59
CA TYR A 117 12.33 19.38 10.56
C TYR A 117 12.85 18.74 11.86
N LEU A 118 13.28 19.54 12.84
CA LEU A 118 13.58 19.06 14.18
C LEU A 118 12.32 18.54 14.87
N ILE A 119 11.15 19.13 14.57
CA ILE A 119 9.86 18.69 15.11
C ILE A 119 9.56 17.23 14.70
N PRO A 120 9.50 16.87 13.40
CA PRO A 120 9.30 15.48 13.00
C PRO A 120 10.43 14.55 13.46
N PHE A 121 11.67 15.03 13.58
CA PHE A 121 12.77 14.22 14.14
C PHE A 121 12.53 13.84 15.60
N VAL A 122 12.16 14.80 16.45
CA VAL A 122 11.82 14.56 17.87
C VAL A 122 10.59 13.66 17.98
N LEU A 123 9.55 13.89 17.17
CA LEU A 123 8.38 13.02 17.13
C LEU A 123 8.73 11.59 16.69
N GLY A 124 9.68 11.42 15.76
CA GLY A 124 10.23 10.12 15.37
C GLY A 124 10.89 9.41 16.55
N ILE A 125 11.70 10.12 17.34
CA ILE A 125 12.33 9.58 18.56
C ILE A 125 11.25 9.17 19.59
N PHE A 126 10.24 10.02 19.81
CA PHE A 126 9.13 9.72 20.73
C PHE A 126 8.38 8.45 20.32
N MET A 127 8.26 8.18 19.01
CA MET A 127 7.65 6.95 18.53
C MET A 127 8.49 5.71 18.84
N LEU A 128 9.82 5.81 18.79
CA LEU A 128 10.74 4.72 19.20
C LEU A 128 10.68 4.44 20.70
N MET A 129 10.42 5.46 21.53
CA MET A 129 10.25 5.30 22.98
C MET A 129 9.07 4.39 23.36
N ARG A 130 8.18 4.06 22.42
CA ARG A 130 7.13 3.05 22.60
C ARG A 130 7.67 1.67 22.99
N LEU A 131 8.90 1.33 22.58
CA LEU A 131 9.55 0.06 22.89
C LEU A 131 9.89 -0.09 24.38
N ILE A 132 9.97 1.02 25.12
CA ILE A 132 10.28 1.04 26.55
C ILE A 132 8.95 1.29 27.29
N PRO A 133 8.46 0.35 28.12
CA PRO A 133 7.12 0.44 28.73
C PRO A 133 6.90 1.73 29.54
N ASN A 134 7.94 2.22 30.23
CA ASN A 134 7.86 3.43 31.07
C ASN A 134 7.77 4.74 30.26
N LEU A 135 8.32 4.77 29.04
CA LEU A 135 8.32 5.96 28.17
C LEU A 135 7.28 5.88 27.06
N SER A 136 6.45 4.83 27.05
CA SER A 136 5.46 4.57 26.02
C SER A 136 4.43 5.69 25.85
N TRP A 137 4.21 6.50 26.89
CA TRP A 137 3.30 7.65 26.82
C TRP A 137 3.78 8.75 25.86
N LEU A 138 5.09 8.91 25.63
CA LEU A 138 5.64 9.88 24.67
C LEU A 138 5.14 9.60 23.24
N ALA A 139 4.95 8.32 22.90
CA ALA A 139 4.50 7.91 21.58
C ALA A 139 3.06 8.36 21.25
N ARG A 140 2.28 8.79 22.25
CA ARG A 140 0.92 9.34 22.04
C ARG A 140 0.95 10.67 21.28
N TRP A 141 2.00 11.48 21.46
CA TRP A 141 2.12 12.78 20.76
C TRP A 141 2.32 12.61 19.25
N PRO A 142 3.28 11.78 18.77
CA PRO A 142 3.36 11.46 17.35
C PRO A 142 2.07 10.87 16.78
N ILE A 143 1.41 9.96 17.52
CA ILE A 143 0.16 9.35 17.07
C ILE A 143 -0.94 10.41 16.91
N ALA A 144 -1.11 11.30 17.89
CA ALA A 144 -2.07 12.40 17.82
C ALA A 144 -1.77 13.35 16.66
N TYR A 145 -0.50 13.68 16.44
CA TYR A 145 -0.05 14.48 15.30
C TYR A 145 -0.39 13.81 13.96
N ILE A 146 -0.05 12.53 13.79
CA ILE A 146 -0.33 11.76 12.57
C ILE A 146 -1.84 11.67 12.32
N VAL A 147 -2.64 11.36 13.35
CA VAL A 147 -4.11 11.25 13.21
C VAL A 147 -4.73 12.61 12.86
N GLY A 148 -4.34 13.68 13.54
CA GLY A 148 -4.84 15.03 13.25
C GLY A 148 -4.46 15.51 11.85
N MET A 149 -3.20 15.34 11.46
CA MET A 149 -2.70 15.68 10.13
C MET A 149 -3.41 14.85 9.04
N ALA A 150 -3.50 13.52 9.22
CA ALA A 150 -4.14 12.64 8.25
C ALA A 150 -5.64 12.94 8.10
N ALA A 151 -6.34 13.19 9.22
CA ALA A 151 -7.75 13.57 9.21
C ALA A 151 -7.95 14.93 8.51
N GLY A 152 -7.13 15.93 8.81
CA GLY A 152 -7.19 17.25 8.18
C GLY A 152 -6.90 17.21 6.68
N LEU A 153 -5.83 16.52 6.27
CA LEU A 153 -5.48 16.34 4.86
C LEU A 153 -6.55 15.57 4.10
N ARG A 154 -7.10 14.50 4.69
CA ARG A 154 -8.20 13.74 4.07
C ARG A 154 -9.46 14.59 3.99
N PHE A 155 -9.81 15.35 5.03
CA PHE A 155 -10.96 16.23 5.01
C PHE A 155 -10.86 17.24 3.86
N TYR A 156 -9.73 17.94 3.74
CA TYR A 156 -9.48 18.86 2.63
C TYR A 156 -9.50 18.16 1.27
N GLY A 157 -8.87 16.98 1.16
CA GLY A 157 -8.87 16.16 -0.04
C GLY A 157 -10.27 15.72 -0.45
N TYR A 158 -11.11 15.30 0.49
CA TYR A 158 -12.50 14.93 0.23
C TYR A 158 -13.35 16.14 -0.21
N LEU A 159 -13.17 17.31 0.41
CA LEU A 159 -13.88 18.51 -0.03
C LEU A 159 -13.51 18.88 -1.47
N ASN A 160 -12.22 18.86 -1.81
CA ASN A 160 -11.75 19.26 -3.14
C ASN A 160 -11.98 18.21 -4.23
N SER A 161 -11.67 16.95 -3.95
CA SER A 161 -11.70 15.89 -4.96
C SER A 161 -13.05 15.22 -5.06
N ASP A 162 -13.80 15.09 -3.96
CA ASP A 162 -15.09 14.41 -4.01
C ASP A 162 -16.21 15.44 -4.15
N ILE A 163 -16.32 16.42 -3.25
CA ILE A 163 -17.47 17.35 -3.28
C ILE A 163 -17.39 18.30 -4.48
N LEU A 164 -16.28 19.04 -4.65
CA LEU A 164 -16.20 20.01 -5.75
C LEU A 164 -16.27 19.35 -7.13
N ILE A 165 -15.55 18.24 -7.35
CA ILE A 165 -15.59 17.54 -8.64
C ILE A 165 -16.97 16.90 -8.88
N GLN A 166 -17.64 16.35 -7.86
CA GLN A 166 -19.00 15.82 -8.03
C GLN A 166 -20.01 16.93 -8.37
N ILE A 167 -19.88 18.11 -7.75
CA ILE A 167 -20.70 19.27 -8.11
C ILE A 167 -20.43 19.68 -9.56
N GLN A 168 -19.17 19.82 -9.95
CA GLN A 168 -18.78 20.16 -11.32
C GLN A 168 -19.28 19.12 -12.34
N SER A 169 -19.23 17.83 -12.00
CA SER A 169 -19.70 16.73 -12.85
C SER A 169 -21.23 16.71 -13.01
N ALA A 170 -21.96 17.39 -12.13
CA ALA A 170 -23.41 17.56 -12.23
C ALA A 170 -23.81 18.86 -12.95
N VAL A 171 -22.86 19.77 -13.24
CA VAL A 171 -23.15 20.99 -14.00
C VAL A 171 -23.35 20.63 -15.48
N ILE A 172 -24.42 21.14 -16.07
CA ILE A 172 -24.72 20.96 -17.49
C ILE A 172 -24.01 22.06 -18.28
N ASP A 173 -23.05 21.67 -19.12
CA ASP A 173 -22.41 22.55 -20.08
C ASP A 173 -23.17 22.51 -21.43
N PHE A 174 -23.93 23.57 -21.70
CA PHE A 174 -24.75 23.69 -22.91
C PHE A 174 -23.95 24.02 -24.18
N SER A 175 -22.63 24.19 -24.08
CA SER A 175 -21.77 24.45 -25.24
C SER A 175 -21.30 23.18 -25.96
N GLN A 176 -21.49 22.00 -25.35
CA GLN A 176 -20.99 20.72 -25.85
C GLN A 176 -21.95 20.05 -26.85
N SER A 177 -21.56 18.89 -27.36
CA SER A 177 -22.38 18.12 -28.30
C SER A 177 -23.71 17.70 -27.67
N SER A 178 -24.76 17.49 -28.48
CA SER A 178 -26.07 17.05 -27.98
C SER A 178 -26.01 15.75 -27.17
N PHE A 179 -25.04 14.87 -27.47
CA PHE A 179 -24.84 13.63 -26.73
C PHE A 179 -24.20 13.87 -25.35
N ASP A 180 -23.24 14.79 -25.26
CA ASP A 180 -22.60 15.14 -23.98
C ASP A 180 -23.57 15.90 -23.05
N ILE A 181 -24.41 16.75 -23.62
CA ILE A 181 -25.51 17.41 -22.90
C ILE A 181 -26.47 16.35 -22.35
N PHE A 182 -26.85 15.35 -23.17
CA PHE A 182 -27.69 14.25 -22.71
C PHE A 182 -27.05 13.45 -21.57
N ASN A 183 -25.76 13.13 -21.66
CA ASN A 183 -25.02 12.45 -20.60
C ASN A 183 -25.00 13.27 -19.30
N SER A 184 -24.75 14.58 -19.39
CA SER A 184 -24.72 15.49 -18.23
C SER A 184 -26.09 15.56 -17.54
N ILE A 185 -27.18 15.62 -18.33
CA ILE A 185 -28.56 15.56 -17.81
C ILE A 185 -28.83 14.21 -17.15
N LEU A 186 -28.41 13.11 -17.76
CA LEU A 186 -28.60 11.76 -17.22
C LEU A 186 -27.88 11.59 -15.88
N VAL A 187 -26.67 12.12 -15.74
CA VAL A 187 -25.91 12.16 -14.47
C VAL A 187 -26.63 13.03 -13.43
N LEU A 188 -27.10 14.22 -13.80
CA LEU A 188 -27.84 15.10 -12.89
C LEU A 188 -29.15 14.45 -12.40
N ILE A 189 -29.92 13.82 -13.28
CA ILE A 189 -31.15 13.10 -12.89
C ILE A 189 -30.82 11.90 -12.01
N GLY A 190 -29.79 11.12 -12.36
CA GLY A 190 -29.36 9.97 -11.58
C GLY A 190 -28.88 10.34 -10.17
N THR A 191 -28.15 11.45 -10.04
CA THR A 191 -27.68 11.94 -8.72
C THR A 191 -28.83 12.48 -7.87
N LEU A 192 -29.73 13.29 -8.43
CA LEU A 192 -30.90 13.81 -7.70
C LEU A 192 -31.84 12.68 -7.25
N THR A 193 -32.18 11.76 -8.15
CA THR A 193 -33.07 10.62 -7.82
C THR A 193 -32.42 9.66 -6.82
N GLY A 194 -31.10 9.43 -6.94
CA GLY A 194 -30.33 8.66 -5.96
C GLY A 194 -30.29 9.31 -4.58
N LEU A 195 -30.10 10.63 -4.51
CA LEU A 195 -30.16 11.38 -3.24
C LEU A 195 -31.56 11.29 -2.61
N ILE A 196 -32.62 11.42 -3.40
CA ILE A 196 -34.01 11.26 -2.93
C ILE A 196 -34.25 9.84 -2.37
N TYR A 197 -33.64 8.81 -2.95
CA TYR A 197 -33.70 7.45 -2.40
C TYR A 197 -33.00 7.33 -1.04
N PHE A 198 -31.83 7.95 -0.86
CA PHE A 198 -31.11 7.94 0.43
C PHE A 198 -31.63 8.95 1.45
N PHE A 199 -32.55 9.84 1.05
CA PHE A 199 -33.15 10.83 1.94
C PHE A 199 -34.25 10.19 2.79
N PHE A 200 -33.83 9.55 3.89
CA PHE A 200 -34.71 8.83 4.81
C PHE A 200 -35.66 9.72 5.65
N SER A 201 -35.50 11.04 5.58
CA SER A 201 -36.27 12.00 6.40
C SER A 201 -37.68 12.28 5.87
N THR A 202 -38.06 11.76 4.70
CA THR A 202 -39.42 11.91 4.13
C THR A 202 -40.02 10.56 3.81
N GLU A 203 -41.30 10.36 4.15
CA GLU A 203 -42.01 9.15 3.76
C GLU A 203 -42.12 9.06 2.24
N HIS A 204 -41.68 7.94 1.66
CA HIS A 204 -41.71 7.68 0.21
C HIS A 204 -43.13 7.41 -0.31
N LYS A 205 -44.03 8.39 -0.23
CA LYS A 205 -45.41 8.32 -0.75
C LYS A 205 -45.59 9.29 -1.92
N GLY A 206 -46.42 8.92 -2.90
CA GLY A 206 -46.71 9.74 -4.09
C GLY A 206 -45.52 9.91 -5.04
N SER A 207 -45.32 11.13 -5.58
CA SER A 207 -44.29 11.46 -6.59
C SER A 207 -42.87 11.20 -6.10
N ILE A 208 -42.61 11.39 -4.80
CA ILE A 208 -41.30 11.13 -4.17
C ILE A 208 -40.98 9.62 -4.18
N GLY A 209 -41.99 8.77 -4.00
CA GLY A 209 -41.82 7.31 -4.11
C GLY A 209 -41.52 6.85 -5.54
N PHE A 210 -42.09 7.51 -6.55
CA PHE A 210 -41.77 7.25 -7.96
C PHE A 210 -40.34 7.68 -8.32
N LEU A 211 -39.93 8.90 -7.95
CA LEU A 211 -38.54 9.37 -8.16
C LEU A 211 -37.52 8.49 -7.43
N SER A 212 -37.84 8.05 -6.21
CA SER A 212 -37.00 7.11 -5.45
C SER A 212 -36.83 5.77 -6.17
N LYS A 213 -37.88 5.20 -6.77
CA LYS A 213 -37.78 3.97 -7.59
C LYS A 213 -36.82 4.13 -8.77
N ILE A 214 -36.86 5.28 -9.46
CA ILE A 214 -35.90 5.58 -10.53
C ILE A 214 -34.47 5.60 -9.98
N GLY A 215 -34.26 6.25 -8.82
CA GLY A 215 -32.97 6.25 -8.12
C GLY A 215 -32.47 4.85 -7.78
N ILE A 216 -33.36 3.95 -7.33
CA ILE A 216 -33.02 2.54 -7.07
C ILE A 216 -32.48 1.85 -8.32
N TYR A 217 -33.13 2.00 -9.47
CA TYR A 217 -32.65 1.40 -10.72
C TYR A 217 -31.28 1.96 -11.13
N PHE A 218 -31.08 3.28 -11.03
CA PHE A 218 -29.77 3.89 -11.28
C PHE A 218 -28.68 3.33 -10.35
N LEU A 219 -28.99 3.19 -9.06
CA LEU A 219 -28.06 2.62 -8.08
C LEU A 219 -27.76 1.15 -8.36
N MET A 220 -28.77 0.34 -8.72
CA MET A 220 -28.57 -1.06 -9.10
C MET A 220 -27.65 -1.19 -10.31
N ILE A 221 -27.80 -0.34 -11.33
CA ILE A 221 -26.92 -0.32 -12.51
C ILE A 221 -25.50 0.07 -12.12
N LYS A 222 -25.32 1.16 -11.35
CA LYS A 222 -24.01 1.63 -10.90
C LYS A 222 -23.29 0.60 -10.04
N PHE A 223 -23.96 0.04 -9.04
CA PHE A 223 -23.39 -0.99 -8.18
C PHE A 223 -23.11 -2.26 -8.98
N GLY A 224 -24.01 -2.69 -9.86
CA GLY A 224 -23.80 -3.83 -10.76
C GLY A 224 -22.54 -3.67 -11.62
N ALA A 225 -22.34 -2.50 -12.23
CA ALA A 225 -21.13 -2.19 -12.99
C ALA A 225 -19.87 -2.18 -12.11
N SER A 226 -19.93 -1.61 -10.90
CA SER A 226 -18.80 -1.57 -9.96
C SER A 226 -18.41 -2.96 -9.46
N PHE A 227 -19.38 -3.81 -9.10
CA PHE A 227 -19.14 -5.21 -8.74
C PHE A 227 -18.59 -5.99 -9.94
N GLY A 228 -19.15 -5.81 -11.14
CA GLY A 228 -18.67 -6.42 -12.37
C GLY A 228 -17.21 -6.06 -12.68
N PHE A 229 -16.82 -4.80 -12.50
CA PHE A 229 -15.43 -4.35 -12.67
C PHE A 229 -14.48 -5.03 -11.68
N ALA A 230 -14.87 -5.12 -10.40
CA ALA A 230 -14.05 -5.78 -9.39
C ALA A 230 -13.90 -7.29 -9.67
N VAL A 231 -14.97 -7.97 -10.09
CA VAL A 231 -14.95 -9.38 -10.47
C VAL A 231 -14.07 -9.59 -11.71
N MET A 232 -14.22 -8.76 -12.75
CA MET A 232 -13.40 -8.81 -13.96
C MET A 232 -11.91 -8.64 -13.62
N GLY A 233 -11.56 -7.70 -12.74
CA GLY A 233 -10.18 -7.50 -12.29
C GLY A 233 -9.60 -8.74 -11.61
N ARG A 234 -10.35 -9.38 -10.70
CA ARG A 234 -9.90 -10.61 -10.02
C ARG A 234 -9.76 -11.79 -10.99
N ILE A 235 -10.71 -11.97 -11.90
CA ILE A 235 -10.66 -13.02 -12.93
C ILE A 235 -9.48 -12.78 -13.89
N SER A 236 -9.24 -11.53 -14.29
CA SER A 236 -8.13 -11.17 -15.17
C SER A 236 -6.78 -11.50 -14.53
N LEU A 237 -6.60 -11.18 -13.25
CA LEU A 237 -5.40 -11.55 -12.48
C LEU A 237 -5.23 -13.07 -12.39
N LEU A 238 -6.33 -13.81 -12.15
CA LEU A 238 -6.31 -15.28 -12.12
C LEU A 238 -5.91 -15.88 -13.47
N ILE A 239 -6.48 -15.38 -14.57
CA ILE A 239 -6.12 -15.80 -15.94
C ILE A 239 -4.64 -15.53 -16.21
N GLY A 240 -4.15 -14.34 -15.83
CA GLY A 240 -2.73 -13.99 -15.93
C GLY A 240 -1.85 -15.01 -15.22
N ARG A 241 -2.22 -15.38 -13.99
CA ARG A 241 -1.46 -16.36 -13.20
C ARG A 241 -1.52 -17.77 -13.76
N ILE A 242 -2.68 -18.22 -14.26
CA ILE A 242 -2.82 -19.52 -14.94
C ILE A 242 -1.96 -19.55 -16.21
N LYS A 243 -1.92 -18.44 -16.98
CA LYS A 243 -1.09 -18.33 -18.18
C LYS A 243 0.40 -18.42 -17.86
N GLU A 244 0.85 -17.83 -16.75
CA GLU A 244 2.23 -17.98 -16.26
C GLU A 244 2.53 -19.44 -15.86
N LEU A 245 1.65 -20.08 -15.09
CA LEU A 245 1.81 -21.49 -14.73
C LEU A 245 1.88 -22.41 -15.95
N ASN A 246 1.07 -22.13 -16.98
CA ASN A 246 1.12 -22.86 -18.24
C ASN A 246 2.45 -22.62 -18.97
N LYS A 247 2.94 -21.37 -19.01
CA LYS A 247 4.26 -21.04 -19.59
C LYS A 247 5.39 -21.81 -18.90
N TYR A 248 5.37 -21.90 -17.57
CA TYR A 248 6.37 -22.64 -16.78
C TYR A 248 6.18 -24.17 -16.79
N SER A 249 5.14 -24.66 -17.47
CA SER A 249 4.98 -26.08 -17.79
C SER A 249 5.71 -26.50 -19.07
N SER A 250 6.34 -25.58 -19.80
CA SER A 250 7.11 -25.94 -21.00
C SER A 250 8.44 -26.63 -20.65
N SER A 251 9.00 -27.35 -21.63
CA SER A 251 10.30 -28.03 -21.52
C SER A 251 11.44 -27.06 -21.20
N GLU A 252 11.32 -25.80 -21.63
CA GLU A 252 12.32 -24.75 -21.40
C GLU A 252 12.55 -24.45 -19.90
N TYR A 253 11.52 -24.63 -19.06
CA TYR A 253 11.58 -24.43 -17.61
C TYR A 253 11.66 -25.75 -16.83
N PHE A 254 11.97 -26.85 -17.51
CA PHE A 254 12.03 -28.20 -16.94
C PHE A 254 10.71 -28.64 -16.27
N TYR A 255 9.57 -28.28 -16.86
CA TYR A 255 8.25 -28.71 -16.35
C TYR A 255 8.04 -28.35 -14.87
N SER A 256 8.46 -27.15 -14.46
CA SER A 256 8.42 -26.68 -13.07
C SER A 256 7.02 -26.81 -12.44
N THR A 257 5.97 -26.39 -13.17
CA THR A 257 4.57 -26.42 -12.70
C THR A 257 4.07 -27.82 -12.33
N PRO A 258 4.06 -28.82 -13.25
CA PRO A 258 3.55 -30.15 -12.91
C PRO A 258 4.40 -30.87 -11.86
N ILE A 259 5.73 -30.68 -11.85
CA ILE A 259 6.61 -31.29 -10.85
C ILE A 259 6.26 -30.76 -9.45
N LEU A 260 6.21 -29.44 -9.28
CA LEU A 260 5.92 -28.82 -7.99
C LEU A 260 4.48 -29.09 -7.54
N MET A 261 3.53 -29.11 -8.46
CA MET A 261 2.14 -29.48 -8.17
C MET A 261 2.06 -30.91 -7.63
N PHE A 262 2.73 -31.86 -8.28
CA PHE A 262 2.73 -33.26 -7.84
C PHE A 262 3.35 -33.42 -6.43
N ILE A 263 4.47 -32.75 -6.19
CA ILE A 263 5.14 -32.75 -4.87
C ILE A 263 4.21 -32.18 -3.79
N ILE A 264 3.61 -31.02 -4.04
CA ILE A 264 2.73 -30.37 -3.06
C ILE A 264 1.50 -31.23 -2.77
N VAL A 265 0.88 -31.83 -3.80
CA VAL A 265 -0.28 -32.71 -3.62
C VAL A 265 0.09 -33.95 -2.79
N ILE A 266 1.25 -34.58 -3.03
CA ILE A 266 1.71 -35.71 -2.22
C ILE A 266 1.89 -35.30 -0.76
N ILE A 267 2.54 -34.17 -0.50
CA ILE A 267 2.81 -33.74 0.87
C ILE A 267 1.51 -33.35 1.59
N LEU A 268 0.58 -32.69 0.90
CA LEU A 268 -0.76 -32.39 1.45
C LEU A 268 -1.57 -33.65 1.70
N PHE A 269 -1.46 -34.67 0.84
CA PHE A 269 -2.11 -35.96 1.06
C PHE A 269 -1.57 -36.65 2.32
N ILE A 270 -0.25 -36.70 2.49
CA ILE A 270 0.40 -37.24 3.70
C ILE A 270 -0.02 -36.44 4.96
N TRP A 271 -0.06 -35.10 4.85
CA TRP A 271 -0.47 -34.22 5.94
C TRP A 271 -1.94 -34.42 6.32
N SER A 272 -2.83 -34.55 5.33
CA SER A 272 -4.25 -34.82 5.54
C SER A 272 -4.48 -36.13 6.28
N LEU A 273 -3.81 -37.22 5.86
CA LEU A 273 -3.88 -38.51 6.56
C LEU A 273 -3.42 -38.43 8.02
N ARG A 274 -2.40 -37.62 8.31
CA ARG A 274 -1.92 -37.40 9.68
C ARG A 274 -2.94 -36.62 10.52
N LYS A 275 -3.54 -35.56 9.95
CA LYS A 275 -4.59 -34.76 10.60
C LYS A 275 -5.80 -35.63 10.97
N THR A 276 -6.23 -36.53 10.08
CA THR A 276 -7.35 -37.45 10.36
C THR A 276 -7.02 -38.42 11.50
N LYS A 277 -5.80 -38.99 11.53
CA LYS A 277 -5.35 -39.84 12.65
C LYS A 277 -5.28 -39.10 13.99
N GLU A 278 -4.89 -37.83 13.98
CA GLU A 278 -4.87 -37.03 15.22
C GLU A 278 -6.28 -36.74 15.74
N ILE A 279 -7.28 -36.61 14.85
CA ILE A 279 -8.69 -36.41 15.23
C ILE A 279 -9.33 -37.72 15.74
N GLU A 280 -8.97 -38.89 15.19
CA GLU A 280 -9.50 -40.19 15.63
C GLU A 280 -8.93 -40.67 16.99
N ASN A 281 -7.80 -40.12 17.45
CA ASN A 281 -7.16 -40.47 18.72
C ASN A 281 -7.51 -39.52 19.89
N VAL A 282 -8.46 -38.62 19.69
CA VAL A 282 -9.02 -37.68 20.70
C VAL A 282 -10.47 -38.03 20.95
#